data_AF-A0A8B6E658-F1
#
_entry.id   AF-A0A8B6E658-F1
#
_cell.length_a   1.000
_cell.length_b   1.000
_cell.length_c   1.000
_cell.angle_alpha   90.00
_cell.angle_beta   90.00
_cell.angle_gamma   90.00
#
_symmetry.space_group_name_H-M   'P 1'
#
loop_
_entity.id
_entity.type
_entity.pdbx_description
1 polymer ?
#
loop_
_entity_poly.entity_id
_entity_poly.type
_entity_poly.pdbx_seq_one_letter_code
_entity_poly.pdbx_strand_id
1 'polypeptide(L)'
;MYKAIKATYSKLQAAVRLNDQLTDWFAVEAGVRQGDNLAPTLFTLFIDDLVPEINSLGLEIDIGNECLSSLLCADDYRHRLTD
;
A
#
# COMPACT_ATOMS: atom_id res chain seq x y z
N MET A 1 18.33 -5.81 12.35
CA MET A 1 16.89 -5.70 12.02
C MET A 1 16.65 -5.47 10.53
N TYR A 2 17.18 -4.41 9.91
CA TYR A 2 17.04 -4.14 8.45
C TYR A 2 17.27 -5.36 7.53
N LYS A 3 18.39 -6.08 7.69
CA LYS A 3 18.72 -7.25 6.86
C LYS A 3 17.66 -8.37 6.96
N ALA A 4 17.04 -8.54 8.13
CA ALA A 4 16.01 -9.55 8.33
C ALA A 4 14.71 -9.17 7.60
N ILE A 5 14.29 -7.91 7.70
CA ILE A 5 13.14 -7.38 6.95
C ILE A 5 13.40 -7.45 5.44
N LYS A 6 14.59 -7.07 4.98
CA LYS A 6 14.94 -7.20 3.56
C LYS A 6 14.90 -8.67 3.09
N ALA A 7 15.32 -9.60 3.93
CA ALA A 7 15.27 -11.02 3.61
C ALA A 7 13.82 -11.54 3.47
N THR A 8 12.89 -11.10 4.33
CA THR A 8 11.47 -11.52 4.26
C THR A 8 10.76 -11.06 2.98
N TYR A 9 11.27 -10.01 2.34
CA TYR A 9 10.76 -9.42 1.09
C TYR A 9 11.57 -9.80 -0.18
N SER A 10 12.67 -10.55 -0.06
CA SER A 10 13.60 -10.76 -1.19
C SER A 10 13.12 -11.74 -2.28
N LYS A 11 12.20 -12.65 -1.96
CA LYS A 11 11.63 -13.67 -2.87
C LYS A 11 10.22 -14.06 -2.41
N LEU A 12 9.31 -13.10 -2.45
CA LEU A 12 7.95 -13.33 -2.00
C LEU A 12 7.21 -14.27 -2.95
N GLN A 13 6.54 -15.26 -2.37
CA GLN A 13 5.57 -16.10 -3.06
C GLN A 13 4.27 -16.13 -2.27
N ALA A 14 3.16 -16.23 -2.99
CA ALA A 14 1.83 -16.36 -2.42
C ALA A 14 1.06 -17.46 -3.16
N ALA A 15 0.02 -17.96 -2.50
CA ALA A 15 -0.98 -18.85 -3.06
C ALA A 15 -2.33 -18.50 -2.42
N VAL A 16 -3.41 -18.68 -3.17
CA VAL A 16 -4.77 -18.38 -2.70
C VAL A 16 -5.43 -19.69 -2.28
N ARG A 17 -6.00 -19.72 -1.07
CA ARG A 17 -6.81 -20.85 -0.62
C ARG A 17 -8.26 -20.64 -1.06
N LEU A 18 -8.78 -21.58 -1.83
CA LEU A 18 -10.17 -21.63 -2.28
C LEU A 18 -10.82 -22.89 -1.70
N ASN A 19 -11.61 -22.72 -0.64
CA ASN A 19 -12.17 -23.83 0.15
C ASN A 19 -11.07 -24.77 0.68
N ASP A 20 -11.09 -26.03 0.21
CA ASP A 20 -10.14 -27.08 0.58
C ASP A 20 -8.99 -27.23 -0.44
N GLN A 21 -8.92 -26.36 -1.44
CA GLN A 21 -7.85 -26.36 -2.44
C GLN A 21 -6.96 -25.12 -2.30
N LEU A 22 -5.69 -25.29 -2.65
CA LEU A 22 -4.71 -24.21 -2.72
C LEU A 22 -4.31 -24.04 -4.20
N THR A 23 -4.24 -22.80 -4.69
CA THR A 23 -3.71 -22.53 -6.03
C THR A 23 -2.22 -22.86 -6.11
N ASP A 24 -1.69 -22.88 -7.33
CA ASP A 24 -0.24 -22.85 -7.53
C ASP A 24 0.37 -21.59 -6.91
N TRP A 25 1.64 -21.71 -6.53
CA TRP A 25 2.42 -20.60 -6.01
C TRP A 25 2.80 -19.65 -7.14
N PHE A 26 2.61 -18.36 -6.90
CA PHE A 26 3.03 -17.30 -7.79
C PHE A 26 3.97 -16.31 -7.08
N ALA A 27 4.83 -15.65 -7.85
CA ALA A 27 5.74 -14.64 -7.33
C ALA A 27 4.95 -13.35 -7.03
N VAL A 28 5.29 -12.70 -5.91
CA VAL A 28 4.76 -11.38 -5.56
C VAL A 28 5.85 -10.35 -5.87
N GLU A 29 5.62 -9.56 -6.91
CA GLU A 29 6.61 -8.60 -7.42
C GLU A 29 6.50 -7.20 -6.78
N ALA A 30 5.33 -6.86 -6.24
CA ALA A 30 5.04 -5.56 -5.66
C ALA A 30 4.08 -5.65 -4.47
N GLY A 31 4.14 -4.62 -3.63
CA GLY A 31 3.26 -4.47 -2.46
C GLY A 31 3.84 -5.05 -1.18
N VAL A 32 3.03 -4.98 -0.12
CA VAL A 32 3.36 -5.50 1.22
C VAL A 32 2.51 -6.73 1.53
N ARG A 33 3.01 -7.62 2.40
CA ARG A 33 2.25 -8.81 2.80
C ARG A 33 1.02 -8.40 3.61
N GLN A 34 -0.18 -8.65 3.11
CA GLN A 34 -1.41 -8.42 3.89
C GLN A 34 -1.43 -9.31 5.13
N GLY A 35 -1.89 -8.76 6.25
CA GLY A 35 -1.90 -9.45 7.55
C GLY A 35 -0.55 -9.54 8.25
N ASP A 36 0.52 -8.98 7.69
CA ASP A 36 1.81 -8.81 8.38
C ASP A 36 1.77 -7.53 9.23
N ASN A 37 2.10 -7.63 10.51
CA ASN A 37 2.14 -6.48 11.43
C ASN A 37 3.15 -5.41 11.01
N LEU A 38 4.18 -5.77 10.22
CA LEU A 38 5.14 -4.82 9.69
C LEU A 38 4.69 -4.15 8.39
N ALA A 39 3.71 -4.72 7.68
CA ALA A 39 3.27 -4.21 6.40
C ALA A 39 2.74 -2.77 6.45
N PRO A 40 1.91 -2.35 7.44
CA PRO A 40 1.46 -0.96 7.56
C PRO A 40 2.64 0.01 7.73
N THR A 41 3.61 -0.33 8.58
CA THR A 41 4.80 0.52 8.80
C THR A 41 5.65 0.64 7.53
N LEU A 42 5.86 -0.46 6.81
CA LEU A 42 6.63 -0.45 5.56
C LEU A 42 5.92 0.35 4.46
N PHE A 43 4.59 0.28 4.42
CA PHE A 43 3.79 1.09 3.50
C PHE A 43 3.89 2.59 3.84
N THR A 44 3.73 2.98 5.10
CA THR A 44 3.88 4.39 5.52
C THR A 44 5.27 4.93 5.18
N LEU A 45 6.33 4.17 5.47
CA LEU A 45 7.70 4.59 5.12
C LEU A 45 7.87 4.83 3.61
N PHE A 46 7.28 3.96 2.77
CA PHE A 46 7.33 4.14 1.33
C PHE A 46 6.55 5.37 0.86
N ILE A 47 5.37 5.61 1.43
CA ILE A 47 4.52 6.75 1.09
C ILE A 47 5.14 8.08 1.53
N ASP A 48 5.76 8.13 2.71
CA ASP A 48 6.42 9.35 3.22
C ASP A 48 7.51 9.85 2.25
N ASP A 49 8.23 8.93 1.59
CA ASP A 49 9.23 9.26 0.58
C ASP A 49 8.59 9.63 -0.79
N LEU A 50 7.43 9.04 -1.12
CA LEU A 50 6.75 9.25 -2.41
C LEU A 50 5.98 10.58 -2.48
N VAL A 51 5.42 11.06 -1.37
CA VAL A 51 4.57 12.26 -1.33
C VAL A 51 5.28 13.52 -1.83
N PRO A 52 6.53 13.82 -1.41
CA PRO A 52 7.27 14.95 -1.96
C PRO A 52 7.45 14.88 -3.47
N GLU A 53 7.67 13.69 -4.02
CA GLU A 53 7.81 13.49 -5.47
C GLU A 53 6.49 13.78 -6.18
N ILE A 54 5.35 13.31 -5.66
CA ILE A 54 4.03 13.61 -6.21
C ILE A 54 3.75 15.12 -6.18
N ASN A 55 4.02 15.79 -5.06
CA ASN A 55 3.82 17.23 -4.92
C ASN A 55 4.68 18.01 -5.93
N SER A 56 5.89 17.53 -6.22
CA SER A 56 6.79 18.18 -7.20
C SER A 56 6.27 18.14 -8.64
N LEU A 57 5.30 17.27 -8.96
CA LEU A 57 4.70 17.21 -10.29
C LEU A 57 3.76 18.38 -10.57
N GLY A 58 3.30 19.11 -9.53
CA GLY A 58 2.35 20.21 -9.66
C GLY A 58 0.99 19.79 -10.22
N LEU A 59 0.62 18.51 -10.04
CA LEU A 59 -0.65 17.92 -10.50
C LEU A 59 -1.73 17.98 -9.41
N GLU A 60 -1.79 19.08 -8.69
CA GLU A 60 -2.72 19.31 -7.58
C GLU A 60 -4.12 19.67 -8.08
N ILE A 61 -5.14 19.33 -7.28
CA ILE A 61 -6.52 19.72 -7.51
C ILE A 61 -6.92 20.73 -6.43
N ASP A 62 -7.46 21.86 -6.85
CA ASP A 62 -8.02 22.86 -5.93
C ASP A 62 -9.36 22.38 -5.36
N ILE A 63 -9.43 22.28 -4.04
CA ILE A 63 -10.65 21.93 -3.29
C ILE A 63 -10.92 23.07 -2.30
N GLY A 64 -11.77 24.00 -2.70
CA GLY A 64 -12.05 25.20 -1.90
C GLY A 64 -10.84 26.12 -1.85
N ASN A 65 -10.25 26.28 -0.67
CA ASN A 65 -9.04 27.08 -0.44
C ASN A 65 -7.77 26.22 -0.26
N GLU A 66 -7.88 24.90 -0.43
CA GLU A 66 -6.78 23.95 -0.23
C GLU A 66 -6.41 23.30 -1.57
N CYS A 67 -5.13 23.06 -1.78
CA CYS A 67 -4.63 22.28 -2.92
C CYS A 67 -4.36 20.84 -2.45
N LEU A 68 -5.01 19.87 -3.09
CA LEU A 68 -4.87 18.46 -2.77
C LEU A 68 -4.03 17.75 -3.85
N SER A 69 -2.87 17.24 -3.46
CA SER A 69 -1.98 16.44 -4.31
C SER A 69 -2.17 14.94 -4.15
N SER A 70 -2.52 14.47 -2.94
CA SER A 70 -2.63 13.04 -2.63
C SER A 70 -3.50 12.76 -1.40
N LEU A 71 -4.26 11.66 -1.42
CA LEU A 71 -5.01 11.12 -0.28
C LEU A 71 -4.36 9.81 0.15
N LEU A 72 -3.74 9.80 1.33
CA LEU A 72 -2.85 8.72 1.77
C LEU A 72 -3.52 7.66 2.65
N CYS A 73 -4.85 7.57 2.62
CA CYS A 73 -5.56 6.48 3.27
C CYS A 73 -5.46 5.22 2.42
N ALA A 74 -4.92 4.14 2.99
CA ALA A 74 -4.68 2.90 2.27
C ALA A 74 -5.99 2.12 1.97
N ASP A 75 -7.09 2.44 2.66
CA ASP A 75 -8.33 1.65 2.62
C ASP A 75 -9.64 2.41 2.94
N ASP A 76 -9.60 3.71 3.28
CA ASP A 76 -10.82 4.46 3.66
C ASP A 76 -11.65 4.93 2.45
N TYR A 77 -12.52 4.07 1.95
CA TYR A 77 -13.72 4.51 1.22
C TYR A 77 -14.87 4.67 2.22
N ARG A 78 -15.10 5.90 2.69
CA ARG A 78 -16.30 6.22 3.48
C ARG A 78 -17.50 6.33 2.53
N HIS A 79 -18.29 5.27 2.39
CA HIS A 79 -19.59 5.36 1.74
C HIS A 79 -20.52 6.24 2.59
N ARG A 80 -20.78 7.47 2.12
CA ARG A 80 -21.78 8.35 2.73
C ARG A 80 -23.14 7.85 2.27
N LEU A 81 -23.81 7.05 3.10
CA LEU A 81 -25.25 6.82 2.95
C LEU A 81 -25.92 8.17 3.20
N THR A 82 -26.36 8.83 2.12
CA THR A 82 -27.40 9.83 2.21
C THR A 82 -28.73 9.09 2.22
N ASP A 83 -29.40 9.11 3.37
CA ASP A 83 -30.84 9.32 3.51
C ASP A 83 -31.06 10.15 4.78
#